data_AF-A0A4R4W8V0-F1
#
_entry.id   AF-A0A4R4W8V0-F1
#
_cell.length_a   1.000
_cell.length_b   1.000
_cell.length_c   1.000
_cell.angle_alpha   90.00
_cell.angle_beta   90.00
_cell.angle_gamma   90.00
#
_symmetry.space_group_name_H-M   'P 1'
#
loop_
_entity.id
_entity.type
_entity.pdbx_description
1 polymer ?
#
loop_
_entity_poly.entity_id
_entity_poly.type
_entity_poly.pdbx_seq_one_letter_code
_entity_poly.pdbx_strand_id
1 'polypeptide(L)'
;MRERRARLPAAVAERPRYTWYDFELNDEPLRAQPNRPDVPSMGDGLRHCGKLEQILHRQWDVRRGPPSPEVVHAVESLARLPDGLKDKLAAGLEGIYVGRGGVPDLDDMGYLRGAPLPSGRATWDICAGAYGDRKIVVGDRPSPTPDVMMHEVGHAIDDVDSAHGEWVSDSPEFVRLYETAMPVLASTFHRQGGGLGRKEFFADAFAAIASRQRPALVDMLGGDTRMALDVMLFFNRRYGI
;
A
#
# COMPACT_ATOMS: atom_id res chain seq x y z
N MET A 1 -8.40 -62.58 1.03
CA MET A 1 -8.82 -61.38 1.79
C MET A 1 -7.59 -60.73 2.43
N ARG A 2 -6.97 -59.75 1.77
CA ARG A 2 -6.06 -58.78 2.38
C ARG A 2 -6.27 -57.45 1.66
N GLU A 3 -6.83 -56.50 2.39
CA GLU A 3 -7.20 -55.18 1.90
C GLU A 3 -5.95 -54.38 1.53
N ARG A 4 -6.01 -53.75 0.35
CA ARG A 4 -5.13 -52.68 -0.08
C ARG A 4 -5.54 -51.41 0.67
N ARG A 5 -4.78 -51.03 1.70
CA ARG A 5 -4.89 -49.70 2.31
C ARG A 5 -4.12 -48.71 1.45
N ALA A 6 -4.86 -47.76 0.88
CA ALA A 6 -4.34 -46.67 0.06
C ALA A 6 -3.30 -45.83 0.83
N ARG A 7 -2.23 -45.43 0.13
CA ARG A 7 -1.31 -44.37 0.59
C ARG A 7 -2.03 -43.02 0.46
N LEU A 8 -2.24 -42.34 1.58
CA LEU A 8 -2.59 -40.92 1.61
C LEU A 8 -1.28 -40.09 1.62
N PRO A 9 -1.22 -38.97 0.88
CA PRO A 9 0.00 -38.18 0.71
C PRO A 9 0.33 -37.34 1.95
N ALA A 10 1.60 -36.91 1.96
CA ALA A 10 2.30 -36.18 3.00
C ALA A 10 1.46 -35.11 3.70
N ALA A 11 1.56 -35.13 5.03
CA ALA A 11 0.98 -34.16 5.94
C ALA A 11 1.26 -32.73 5.46
N VAL A 12 0.20 -31.93 5.46
CA VAL A 12 0.24 -30.47 5.36
C VAL A 12 1.16 -29.98 6.49
N ALA A 13 2.40 -29.64 6.13
CA ALA A 13 3.30 -28.94 7.02
C ALA A 13 2.67 -27.58 7.33
N GLU A 14 2.45 -27.32 8.61
CA GLU A 14 1.96 -26.06 9.13
C GLU A 14 2.80 -24.91 8.56
N ARG A 15 2.13 -23.90 8.00
CA ARG A 15 2.77 -22.68 7.51
C ARG A 15 3.49 -22.02 8.68
N PRO A 16 4.79 -21.68 8.57
CA PRO A 16 5.45 -20.91 9.62
C PRO A 16 4.79 -19.52 9.73
N ARG A 17 4.36 -19.16 10.95
CA ARG A 17 3.93 -17.81 11.32
C ARG A 17 5.18 -17.00 11.61
N TYR A 18 5.81 -16.45 10.58
CA TYR A 18 6.85 -15.43 10.78
C TYR A 18 6.17 -14.10 11.13
N THR A 19 6.72 -13.39 12.11
CA THR A 19 6.38 -11.98 12.40
C THR A 19 7.54 -11.10 11.96
N TRP A 20 7.29 -9.89 11.47
CA TRP A 20 8.32 -9.08 10.81
C TRP A 20 9.48 -8.69 11.74
N TYR A 21 9.23 -8.66 13.06
CA TYR A 21 10.24 -8.50 14.11
C TYR A 21 11.37 -9.56 14.10
N ASP A 22 11.21 -10.70 13.43
CA ASP A 22 12.22 -11.75 13.38
C ASP A 22 13.41 -11.41 12.44
N PHE A 23 13.38 -10.27 11.74
CA PHE A 23 14.33 -9.94 10.67
C PHE A 23 15.02 -8.55 10.79
N GLU A 24 14.87 -7.85 11.91
CA GLU A 24 15.48 -6.52 12.14
C GLU A 24 17.03 -6.58 12.10
N LEU A 25 17.67 -5.78 11.23
CA LEU A 25 19.13 -5.58 11.19
C LEU A 25 19.50 -4.14 11.61
N ASN A 26 20.56 -4.00 12.43
CA ASN A 26 20.97 -2.78 13.14
C ASN A 26 21.71 -1.69 12.31
N ASP A 27 21.71 -1.74 10.98
CA ASP A 27 22.39 -0.71 10.18
C ASP A 27 21.40 0.41 9.83
N GLU A 28 21.41 1.53 10.56
CA GLU A 28 20.55 2.67 10.22
C GLU A 28 21.00 3.32 8.89
N PRO A 29 20.18 3.26 7.81
CA PRO A 29 20.52 3.91 6.56
C PRO A 29 20.51 5.45 6.71
N LEU A 30 21.31 6.15 5.90
CA LEU A 30 21.32 7.62 5.86
C LEU A 30 19.92 8.17 5.57
N ARG A 31 19.41 9.03 6.45
CA ARG A 31 18.05 9.60 6.38
C ARG A 31 18.08 11.09 5.99
N ALA A 32 17.39 11.44 4.92
CA ALA A 32 17.18 12.83 4.53
C ALA A 32 16.17 13.50 5.48
N GLN A 33 16.47 14.74 5.88
CA GLN A 33 15.60 15.53 6.77
C GLN A 33 14.62 16.37 5.95
N PRO A 34 13.37 16.56 6.43
CA PRO A 34 12.41 17.39 5.73
C PRO A 34 12.84 18.87 5.71
N ASN A 35 12.39 19.58 4.68
CA ASN A 35 12.35 21.03 4.67
C ASN A 35 11.44 21.54 5.79
N ARG A 36 11.57 22.83 6.13
CA ARG A 36 10.66 23.45 7.11
C ARG A 36 9.21 23.40 6.60
N PRO A 37 8.21 23.34 7.50
CA PRO A 37 6.79 23.23 7.10
C PRO A 37 6.30 24.35 6.17
N ASP A 38 6.90 25.54 6.26
CA ASP A 38 6.55 26.73 5.47
C ASP A 38 7.18 26.75 4.07
N VAL A 39 8.09 25.83 3.78
CA VAL A 39 8.77 25.76 2.47
C VAL A 39 7.82 25.13 1.43
N PRO A 40 7.62 25.77 0.27
CA PRO A 40 6.80 25.21 -0.80
C PRO A 40 7.45 23.95 -1.40
N SER A 41 6.71 23.22 -2.23
CA SER A 41 7.29 22.10 -2.99
C SER A 41 8.40 22.61 -3.91
N MET A 42 9.59 22.04 -3.75
CA MET A 42 10.77 22.33 -4.58
C MET A 42 11.09 21.18 -5.55
N GLY A 43 10.31 20.08 -5.52
CA GLY A 43 10.59 18.88 -6.30
C GLY A 43 11.84 18.10 -5.83
N ASP A 44 12.27 18.32 -4.60
CA ASP A 44 13.49 17.73 -4.01
C ASP A 44 13.23 16.49 -3.15
N GLY A 45 11.96 16.10 -2.98
CA GLY A 45 11.54 14.99 -2.12
C GLY A 45 11.60 15.30 -0.62
N LEU A 46 11.86 16.56 -0.24
CA LEU A 46 12.02 16.98 1.15
C LEU A 46 10.81 17.75 1.67
N ARG A 47 9.70 17.81 0.92
CA ARG A 47 8.48 18.48 1.38
C ARG A 47 8.00 17.91 2.71
N HIS A 48 7.63 18.80 3.64
CA HIS A 48 7.13 18.45 4.95
C HIS A 48 5.70 17.84 4.85
N CYS A 49 5.51 16.66 5.46
CA CYS A 49 4.31 15.84 5.43
C CYS A 49 3.46 15.96 6.71
N GLY A 50 3.79 16.89 7.62
CA GLY A 50 2.99 17.17 8.82
C GLY A 50 3.28 16.17 9.93
N LYS A 51 2.25 15.61 10.58
CA LYS A 51 2.45 14.62 11.65
C LYS A 51 3.16 13.34 11.18
N LEU A 52 3.07 13.04 9.88
CA LEU A 52 3.75 11.88 9.29
C LEU A 52 5.28 11.96 9.42
N GLU A 53 5.87 13.15 9.63
CA GLU A 53 7.32 13.27 9.84
C GLU A 53 7.85 12.45 11.02
N GLN A 54 6.99 12.11 11.99
CA GLN A 54 7.37 11.30 13.15
C GLN A 54 7.66 9.84 12.77
N ILE A 55 7.11 9.39 11.64
CA ILE A 55 7.17 8.00 11.16
C ILE A 55 7.67 7.89 9.73
N LEU A 56 8.04 9.00 9.08
CA LEU A 56 8.49 9.04 7.68
C LEU A 56 10.01 8.97 7.60
N HIS A 57 10.51 7.89 7.04
CA HIS A 57 11.93 7.60 6.84
C HIS A 57 12.31 7.78 5.36
N ARG A 58 12.98 8.90 5.07
CA ARG A 58 13.48 9.25 3.74
C ARG A 58 14.89 8.68 3.51
N GLN A 59 15.00 7.57 2.79
CA GLN A 59 16.23 6.80 2.65
C GLN A 59 17.06 7.19 1.41
N TRP A 60 17.61 8.41 1.43
CA TRP A 60 18.60 8.87 0.45
C TRP A 60 19.56 9.92 1.04
N ASP A 61 20.69 10.12 0.35
CA ASP A 61 21.70 11.11 0.72
C ASP A 61 21.51 12.40 -0.08
N VAL A 62 21.04 13.47 0.58
CA VAL A 62 20.81 14.79 -0.05
C VAL A 62 22.06 15.39 -0.68
N ARG A 63 23.26 14.98 -0.24
CA ARG A 63 24.54 15.44 -0.82
C ARG A 63 24.77 14.89 -2.24
N ARG A 64 24.07 13.81 -2.60
CA ARG A 64 24.11 13.20 -3.93
C ARG A 64 23.06 13.78 -4.89
N GLY A 65 22.29 14.77 -4.43
CA GLY A 65 21.20 15.38 -5.19
C GLY A 65 19.82 14.84 -4.79
N PRO A 66 18.75 15.32 -5.46
CA PRO A 66 17.39 14.86 -5.21
C PRO A 66 17.22 13.38 -5.60
N PRO A 67 16.23 12.67 -5.00
CA PRO A 67 15.93 11.29 -5.37
C PRO A 67 15.21 11.21 -6.73
N SER A 68 14.81 10.01 -7.14
CA SER A 68 14.07 9.82 -8.39
C SER A 68 12.72 10.55 -8.38
N PRO A 69 12.14 10.89 -9.56
CA PRO A 69 10.82 11.50 -9.64
C PRO A 69 9.72 10.70 -8.93
N GLU A 70 9.80 9.37 -8.95
CA GLU A 70 8.86 8.47 -8.27
C GLU A 70 8.90 8.65 -6.74
N VAL A 71 10.11 8.73 -6.16
CA VAL A 71 10.30 8.99 -4.73
C VAL A 71 9.85 10.39 -4.36
N VAL A 72 10.17 11.41 -5.18
CA VAL A 72 9.66 12.76 -4.99
C VAL A 72 8.14 12.76 -5.01
N HIS A 73 7.52 12.08 -5.97
CA HIS A 73 6.07 11.98 -6.10
C HIS A 73 5.41 11.35 -4.87
N ALA A 74 5.98 10.27 -4.33
CA ALA A 74 5.50 9.62 -3.11
C ALA A 74 5.42 10.59 -1.92
N VAL A 75 6.50 11.33 -1.66
CA VAL A 75 6.53 12.34 -0.57
C VAL A 75 5.53 13.46 -0.84
N GLU A 76 5.45 13.91 -2.08
CA GLU A 76 4.50 14.95 -2.49
C GLU A 76 3.04 14.52 -2.32
N SER A 77 2.71 13.25 -2.59
CA SER A 77 1.37 12.70 -2.37
C SER A 77 1.03 12.60 -0.88
N LEU A 78 1.96 12.14 -0.03
CA LEU A 78 1.79 12.19 1.43
C LEU A 78 1.55 13.61 1.95
N ALA A 79 2.33 14.58 1.47
CA ALA A 79 2.19 15.98 1.88
C ALA A 79 0.81 16.56 1.51
N ARG A 80 0.18 16.07 0.45
CA ARG A 80 -1.16 16.50 -0.01
C ARG A 80 -2.32 15.85 0.73
N LEU A 81 -2.10 14.80 1.51
CA LEU A 81 -3.17 14.15 2.27
C LEU A 81 -3.85 15.13 3.24
N PRO A 82 -5.18 15.02 3.44
CA PRO A 82 -5.88 15.72 4.52
C PRO A 82 -5.26 15.44 5.89
N ASP A 83 -5.24 16.45 6.77
CA ASP A 83 -4.62 16.32 8.09
C ASP A 83 -5.27 15.23 8.95
N GLY A 84 -6.58 15.04 8.86
CA GLY A 84 -7.27 13.94 9.57
C GLY A 84 -6.80 12.55 9.15
N LEU A 85 -6.42 12.36 7.88
CA LEU A 85 -5.83 11.10 7.40
C LEU A 85 -4.37 10.97 7.86
N LYS A 86 -3.60 12.05 7.81
CA LYS A 86 -2.23 12.08 8.34
C LYS A 86 -2.19 11.73 9.83
N ASP A 87 -3.14 12.25 10.60
CA ASP A 87 -3.29 11.98 12.03
C ASP A 87 -3.60 10.51 12.28
N LYS A 88 -4.52 9.93 11.51
CA LYS A 88 -4.88 8.51 11.61
C LYS A 88 -3.71 7.60 11.27
N LEU A 89 -2.99 7.89 10.18
CA LEU A 89 -1.81 7.15 9.76
C LEU A 89 -0.69 7.26 10.81
N ALA A 90 -0.39 8.47 11.31
CA ALA A 90 0.63 8.67 12.33
C ALA A 90 0.33 7.94 13.65
N ALA A 91 -0.95 7.75 13.99
CA ALA A 91 -1.36 7.00 15.18
C ALA A 91 -1.39 5.48 14.96
N GLY A 92 -1.63 5.02 13.73
CA GLY A 92 -1.84 3.61 13.41
C GLY A 92 -0.63 2.89 12.83
N LEU A 93 0.32 3.62 12.22
CA LEU A 93 1.49 3.06 11.55
C LEU A 93 2.73 3.07 12.45
N GLU A 94 3.59 2.08 12.24
CA GLU A 94 4.92 2.01 12.83
C GLU A 94 5.95 2.81 12.02
N GLY A 95 5.79 2.86 10.69
CA GLY A 95 6.73 3.54 9.81
C GLY A 95 6.27 3.68 8.35
N ILE A 96 6.81 4.68 7.67
CA ILE A 96 6.69 4.89 6.24
C ILE A 96 8.10 5.06 5.68
N TYR A 97 8.55 4.13 4.85
CA TYR A 97 9.89 4.09 4.29
C TYR A 97 9.84 4.42 2.81
N VAL A 98 10.59 5.44 2.40
CA VAL A 98 10.62 5.89 1.01
C VAL A 98 12.05 6.06 0.55
N GLY A 99 12.40 5.48 -0.60
CA GLY A 99 13.75 5.60 -1.13
C GLY A 99 13.95 4.91 -2.48
N ARG A 100 15.22 4.65 -2.82
CA ARG A 100 15.60 4.05 -4.10
C ARG A 100 15.46 2.53 -4.06
N GLY A 101 15.08 1.92 -5.19
CA GLY A 101 15.05 0.48 -5.38
C GLY A 101 13.66 -0.11 -5.22
N GLY A 102 13.59 -1.42 -4.96
CA GLY A 102 12.35 -2.11 -4.61
C GLY A 102 12.17 -2.22 -3.10
N VAL A 103 11.10 -2.88 -2.67
CA VAL A 103 10.81 -3.14 -1.24
C VAL A 103 12.03 -3.69 -0.47
N PRO A 104 12.82 -4.67 -0.98
CA PRO A 104 13.98 -5.20 -0.25
C PRO A 104 15.19 -4.25 -0.15
N ASP A 105 15.16 -3.13 -0.85
CA ASP A 105 16.21 -2.11 -0.78
C ASP A 105 15.92 -1.07 0.32
N LEU A 106 14.76 -1.16 0.98
CA LEU A 106 14.27 -0.19 1.96
C LEU A 106 13.97 -0.85 3.32
N ASP A 107 14.09 -0.07 4.38
CA ASP A 107 13.97 -0.52 5.79
C ASP A 107 14.91 -1.71 6.13
N ASP A 108 14.50 -2.57 7.05
CA ASP A 108 15.09 -3.85 7.46
C ASP A 108 14.73 -5.01 6.50
N MET A 109 14.02 -4.74 5.40
CA MET A 109 13.46 -5.76 4.50
C MET A 109 14.47 -6.39 3.53
N GLY A 110 15.77 -6.22 3.77
CA GLY A 110 16.85 -6.79 2.96
C GLY A 110 16.77 -8.32 2.80
N TYR A 111 16.14 -9.02 3.75
CA TYR A 111 15.94 -10.47 3.71
C TYR A 111 14.94 -10.93 2.64
N LEU A 112 14.08 -10.04 2.12
CA LEU A 112 13.16 -10.34 1.02
C LEU A 112 13.86 -10.36 -0.35
N ARG A 113 15.15 -10.01 -0.41
CA ARG A 113 15.91 -9.99 -1.66
C ARG A 113 15.93 -11.37 -2.29
N GLY A 114 15.48 -11.46 -3.55
CA GLY A 114 15.34 -12.72 -4.28
C GLY A 114 14.22 -13.64 -3.80
N ALA A 115 13.45 -13.27 -2.77
CA ALA A 115 12.33 -14.07 -2.30
C ALA A 115 11.14 -13.97 -3.29
N PRO A 116 10.46 -15.09 -3.60
CA PRO A 116 9.32 -15.07 -4.50
C PRO A 116 8.12 -14.36 -3.86
N LEU A 117 7.34 -13.65 -4.68
CA LEU A 117 6.02 -13.19 -4.30
C LEU A 117 5.08 -14.37 -4.04
N PRO A 118 4.02 -14.20 -3.23
CA PRO A 118 3.01 -15.25 -3.01
C PRO A 118 2.38 -15.79 -4.29
N SER A 119 2.36 -15.00 -5.36
CA SER A 119 1.88 -15.40 -6.68
C SER A 119 2.81 -16.40 -7.39
N GLY A 120 4.08 -16.52 -6.96
CA GLY A 120 5.12 -17.33 -7.56
C GLY A 120 5.63 -16.84 -8.92
N ARG A 121 5.17 -15.66 -9.38
CA ARG A 121 5.45 -15.17 -10.75
C ARG A 121 6.61 -14.16 -10.83
N ALA A 122 7.05 -13.62 -9.71
CA ALA A 122 8.11 -12.63 -9.60
C ALA A 122 8.70 -12.64 -8.18
N THR A 123 9.73 -11.82 -7.94
CA THR A 123 10.34 -11.63 -6.62
C THR A 123 9.97 -10.27 -6.02
N TRP A 124 10.18 -10.10 -4.73
CA TRP A 124 9.98 -8.82 -4.04
C TRP A 124 10.87 -7.69 -4.59
N ASP A 125 11.98 -8.01 -5.28
CA ASP A 125 12.93 -7.02 -5.83
C ASP A 125 12.31 -6.08 -6.87
N ILE A 126 11.22 -6.50 -7.51
CA ILE A 126 10.51 -5.71 -8.53
C ILE A 126 9.33 -4.92 -7.98
N CYS A 127 8.95 -5.15 -6.71
CA CYS A 127 7.83 -4.46 -6.10
C CYS A 127 8.19 -3.00 -5.82
N ALA A 128 7.39 -2.10 -6.37
CA ALA A 128 7.51 -0.66 -6.17
C ALA A 128 6.99 -0.21 -4.81
N GLY A 129 6.08 -0.98 -4.21
CA GLY A 129 5.51 -0.68 -2.90
C GLY A 129 5.06 -1.94 -2.18
N ALA A 130 4.89 -1.82 -0.88
CA ALA A 130 4.23 -2.79 -0.03
C ALA A 130 3.66 -2.14 1.23
N TYR A 131 2.57 -2.72 1.70
CA TYR A 131 2.04 -2.52 3.03
C TYR A 131 2.00 -3.85 3.79
N GLY A 132 2.46 -3.83 5.04
CA GLY A 132 2.42 -5.00 5.93
C GLY A 132 2.88 -4.62 7.34
N ASP A 133 2.30 -5.25 8.36
CA ASP A 133 2.64 -5.01 9.77
C ASP A 133 2.73 -3.52 10.13
N ARG A 134 1.74 -2.74 9.66
CA ARG A 134 1.66 -1.29 9.93
C ARG A 134 2.86 -0.49 9.43
N LYS A 135 3.61 -1.02 8.47
CA LYS A 135 4.66 -0.32 7.73
C LYS A 135 4.24 -0.14 6.27
N ILE A 136 4.51 1.06 5.75
CA ILE A 136 4.45 1.34 4.31
C ILE A 136 5.89 1.40 3.79
N VAL A 137 6.17 0.74 2.67
CA VAL A 137 7.45 0.82 1.98
C VAL A 137 7.22 1.18 0.52
N VAL A 138 7.87 2.22 0.01
CA VAL A 138 7.73 2.68 -1.38
C VAL A 138 9.08 3.03 -1.98
N GLY A 139 9.39 2.34 -3.07
CA GLY A 139 10.59 2.49 -3.87
C GLY A 139 10.38 3.22 -5.20
N ASP A 140 11.35 3.09 -6.10
CA ASP A 140 11.35 3.69 -7.44
C ASP A 140 11.23 2.67 -8.58
N ARG A 141 10.87 1.41 -8.27
CA ARG A 141 10.57 0.42 -9.31
C ARG A 141 9.31 0.82 -10.08
N PRO A 142 9.23 0.49 -11.39
CA PRO A 142 8.01 0.71 -12.15
C PRO A 142 6.81 -0.02 -11.55
N SER A 143 5.65 0.63 -11.59
CA SER A 143 4.38 0.08 -11.10
C SER A 143 3.25 0.33 -12.09
N PRO A 144 2.26 -0.59 -12.20
CA PRO A 144 1.05 -0.32 -12.97
C PRO A 144 0.10 0.67 -12.29
N THR A 145 0.23 0.91 -10.96
CA THR A 145 -0.61 1.91 -10.28
C THR A 145 -0.06 3.32 -10.52
N PRO A 146 -0.91 4.31 -10.83
CA PRO A 146 -0.47 5.68 -11.12
C PRO A 146 0.14 6.40 -9.91
N ASP A 147 -0.19 5.98 -8.69
CA ASP A 147 0.38 6.53 -7.45
C ASP A 147 0.58 5.40 -6.43
N VAL A 148 1.79 4.82 -6.43
CA VAL A 148 2.16 3.70 -5.55
C VAL A 148 1.95 4.07 -4.08
N MET A 149 2.36 5.27 -3.69
CA MET A 149 2.22 5.70 -2.31
C MET A 149 0.76 5.79 -1.88
N MET A 150 -0.14 6.31 -2.73
CA MET A 150 -1.56 6.34 -2.37
C MET A 150 -2.22 4.96 -2.41
N HIS A 151 -1.74 4.03 -3.24
CA HIS A 151 -2.19 2.63 -3.17
C HIS A 151 -1.81 1.99 -1.83
N GLU A 152 -0.54 2.10 -1.39
CA GLU A 152 -0.13 1.54 -0.09
C GLU A 152 -0.78 2.26 1.09
N VAL A 153 -1.02 3.58 1.00
CA VAL A 153 -1.83 4.30 1.99
C VAL A 153 -3.28 3.78 1.98
N GLY A 154 -3.82 3.37 0.84
CA GLY A 154 -5.12 2.74 0.73
C GLY A 154 -5.19 1.44 1.55
N HIS A 155 -4.23 0.53 1.39
CA HIS A 155 -4.11 -0.66 2.24
C HIS A 155 -3.93 -0.33 3.71
N ALA A 156 -3.09 0.66 4.01
CA ALA A 156 -2.87 1.10 5.38
C ALA A 156 -4.15 1.62 6.04
N ILE A 157 -4.90 2.49 5.37
CA ILE A 157 -6.18 3.00 5.87
C ILE A 157 -7.21 1.87 6.02
N ASP A 158 -7.19 0.89 5.12
CA ASP A 158 -8.07 -0.27 5.19
C ASP A 158 -7.85 -1.07 6.49
N ASP A 159 -6.60 -1.26 6.91
CA ASP A 159 -6.24 -1.90 8.18
C ASP A 159 -6.45 -0.97 9.39
N VAL A 160 -5.78 0.19 9.44
CA VAL A 160 -5.70 1.02 10.66
C VAL A 160 -7.02 1.70 11.07
N ASP A 161 -7.97 1.84 10.14
CA ASP A 161 -9.29 2.41 10.43
C ASP A 161 -10.35 1.37 10.82
N SER A 162 -9.91 0.15 11.08
CA SER A 162 -10.75 -0.94 11.59
C SER A 162 -10.24 -1.42 12.96
N ALA A 163 -10.98 -2.32 13.61
CA ALA A 163 -10.47 -2.96 14.81
C ALA A 163 -9.26 -3.84 14.45
N HIS A 164 -8.32 -4.03 15.37
CA HIS A 164 -7.11 -4.79 15.08
C HIS A 164 -7.42 -6.21 14.58
N GLY A 165 -6.92 -6.56 13.40
CA GLY A 165 -7.17 -7.84 12.74
C GLY A 165 -8.39 -7.85 11.81
N GLU A 166 -9.12 -6.73 11.72
CA GLU A 166 -10.18 -6.50 10.75
C GLU A 166 -9.67 -5.59 9.61
N TRP A 167 -10.51 -5.39 8.59
CA TRP A 167 -10.25 -4.48 7.48
C TRP A 167 -11.55 -3.71 7.18
N VAL A 168 -11.47 -2.42 6.85
CA VAL A 168 -12.65 -1.61 6.48
C VAL A 168 -13.37 -2.20 5.26
N SER A 169 -12.62 -2.76 4.33
CA SER A 169 -13.13 -3.41 3.13
C SER A 169 -13.88 -4.71 3.43
N ASP A 170 -13.72 -5.28 4.63
CA ASP A 170 -14.51 -6.40 5.13
C ASP A 170 -15.81 -5.96 5.82
N SER A 171 -16.01 -4.65 6.03
CA SER A 171 -17.24 -4.13 6.62
C SER A 171 -18.47 -4.45 5.76
N PRO A 172 -19.65 -4.71 6.37
CA PRO A 172 -20.86 -5.01 5.62
C PRO A 172 -21.24 -3.94 4.60
N GLU A 173 -20.89 -2.67 4.85
CA GLU A 173 -21.13 -1.57 3.92
C GLU A 173 -20.27 -1.70 2.65
N PHE A 174 -18.95 -1.85 2.81
CA PHE A 174 -18.05 -1.94 1.68
C PHE A 174 -18.21 -3.26 0.91
N VAL A 175 -18.50 -4.36 1.60
CA VAL A 175 -18.80 -5.65 0.95
C VAL A 175 -19.98 -5.51 -0.01
N ARG A 176 -21.09 -4.89 0.42
CA ARG A 176 -22.26 -4.67 -0.46
C ARG A 176 -21.93 -3.76 -1.64
N LEU A 177 -21.15 -2.71 -1.42
CA LEU A 177 -20.70 -1.82 -2.50
C LEU A 177 -19.85 -2.60 -3.52
N TYR A 178 -18.87 -3.37 -3.05
CA TYR A 178 -17.99 -4.19 -3.89
C TYR A 178 -18.77 -5.25 -4.67
N GLU A 179 -19.72 -5.97 -4.03
CA GLU A 179 -20.59 -6.94 -4.70
C GLU A 179 -21.42 -6.31 -5.83
N THR A 180 -21.85 -5.06 -5.64
CA THR A 180 -22.59 -4.30 -6.66
C THR A 180 -21.67 -3.83 -7.79
N ALA A 181 -20.42 -3.47 -7.48
CA ALA A 181 -19.41 -3.07 -8.46
C ALA A 181 -18.84 -4.27 -9.25
N MET A 182 -18.84 -5.47 -8.69
CA MET A 182 -18.18 -6.65 -9.25
C MET A 182 -18.51 -6.95 -10.72
N PRO A 183 -19.76 -6.82 -11.20
CA PRO A 183 -20.09 -7.06 -12.61
C PRO A 183 -19.43 -6.08 -13.59
N VAL A 184 -19.11 -4.86 -13.14
CA VAL A 184 -18.57 -3.77 -13.98
C VAL A 184 -17.06 -3.55 -13.82
N LEU A 185 -16.42 -4.18 -12.83
CA LEU A 185 -14.96 -4.10 -12.63
C LEU A 185 -14.20 -4.50 -13.91
N ALA A 186 -13.35 -3.63 -14.44
CA ALA A 186 -12.65 -3.87 -15.70
C ALA A 186 -11.56 -4.96 -15.59
N SER A 187 -10.90 -5.06 -14.44
CA SER A 187 -9.79 -6.00 -14.23
C SER A 187 -10.23 -7.29 -13.54
N THR A 188 -9.65 -8.41 -13.96
CA THR A 188 -9.80 -9.70 -13.26
C THR A 188 -9.02 -9.73 -11.93
N PHE A 189 -8.05 -8.81 -11.74
CA PHE A 189 -7.32 -8.64 -10.49
C PHE A 189 -8.27 -8.26 -9.34
N HIS A 190 -9.11 -7.26 -9.57
CA HIS A 190 -10.12 -6.81 -8.60
C HIS A 190 -11.26 -7.80 -8.41
N ARG A 191 -11.33 -8.89 -9.21
CA ARG A 191 -12.36 -9.95 -9.08
C ARG A 191 -11.82 -11.20 -8.38
N GLN A 192 -10.58 -11.18 -7.88
CA GLN A 192 -9.98 -12.34 -7.22
C GLN A 192 -10.73 -12.72 -5.93
N GLY A 193 -10.89 -14.02 -5.72
CA GLY A 193 -11.57 -14.59 -4.56
C GLY A 193 -10.78 -14.47 -3.26
N GLY A 194 -11.38 -14.92 -2.15
CA GLY A 194 -10.72 -14.95 -0.84
C GLY A 194 -10.50 -13.57 -0.20
N GLY A 195 -11.21 -12.53 -0.68
CA GLY A 195 -11.10 -11.16 -0.17
C GLY A 195 -9.99 -10.32 -0.81
N LEU A 196 -9.06 -10.93 -1.55
CA LEU A 196 -7.94 -10.22 -2.16
C LEU A 196 -8.40 -9.16 -3.16
N GLY A 197 -9.26 -9.51 -4.12
CA GLY A 197 -9.75 -8.55 -5.12
C GLY A 197 -10.47 -7.35 -4.52
N ARG A 198 -11.14 -7.54 -3.38
CA ARG A 198 -11.85 -6.48 -2.63
C ARG A 198 -10.89 -5.51 -1.94
N LYS A 199 -9.83 -6.03 -1.29
CA LYS A 199 -8.80 -5.21 -0.64
C LYS A 199 -8.02 -4.38 -1.66
N GLU A 200 -7.64 -5.01 -2.77
CA GLU A 200 -6.99 -4.33 -3.89
C GLU A 200 -7.90 -3.27 -4.53
N PHE A 201 -9.19 -3.57 -4.70
CA PHE A 201 -10.15 -2.59 -5.19
C PHE A 201 -10.30 -1.40 -4.23
N PHE A 202 -10.32 -1.65 -2.92
CA PHE A 202 -10.32 -0.58 -1.93
C PHE A 202 -9.09 0.32 -2.07
N ALA A 203 -7.89 -0.27 -2.12
CA ALA A 203 -6.63 0.47 -2.22
C ALA A 203 -6.53 1.29 -3.52
N ASP A 204 -6.85 0.68 -4.66
CA ASP A 204 -6.82 1.38 -5.96
C ASP A 204 -7.90 2.47 -6.05
N ALA A 205 -9.10 2.23 -5.51
CA ALA A 205 -10.15 3.25 -5.48
C ALA A 205 -9.76 4.43 -4.57
N PHE A 206 -9.19 4.14 -3.39
CA PHE A 206 -8.63 5.17 -2.51
C PHE A 206 -7.57 5.99 -3.25
N ALA A 207 -6.61 5.33 -3.90
CA ALA A 207 -5.54 5.99 -4.64
C ALA A 207 -6.07 6.91 -5.75
N ALA A 208 -7.03 6.40 -6.55
CA ALA A 208 -7.64 7.18 -7.61
C ALA A 208 -8.35 8.43 -7.09
N ILE A 209 -9.03 8.35 -5.93
CA ILE A 209 -9.74 9.48 -5.33
C ILE A 209 -8.75 10.47 -4.69
N ALA A 210 -7.84 9.99 -3.84
CA ALA A 210 -6.87 10.80 -3.11
C ALA A 210 -5.93 11.56 -4.05
N SER A 211 -5.51 10.93 -5.16
CA SER A 211 -4.67 11.56 -6.19
C SER A 211 -5.47 12.35 -7.23
N ARG A 212 -6.79 12.54 -7.04
CA ARG A 212 -7.71 13.26 -7.94
C ARG A 212 -7.78 12.68 -9.37
N GLN A 213 -7.47 11.40 -9.53
CA GLN A 213 -7.52 10.64 -10.78
C GLN A 213 -8.90 10.00 -10.98
N ARG A 214 -9.97 10.80 -10.95
CA ARG A 214 -11.35 10.31 -11.17
C ARG A 214 -11.53 9.49 -12.46
N PRO A 215 -10.90 9.83 -13.60
CA PRO A 215 -10.97 9.00 -14.79
C PRO A 215 -10.47 7.57 -14.56
N ALA A 216 -9.39 7.39 -13.78
CA ALA A 216 -8.86 6.06 -13.47
C ALA A 216 -9.87 5.20 -12.66
N LEU A 217 -10.62 5.81 -11.74
CA LEU A 217 -11.70 5.12 -11.01
C LEU A 217 -12.83 4.68 -11.96
N VAL A 218 -13.21 5.56 -12.89
CA VAL A 218 -14.25 5.24 -13.90
C VAL A 218 -13.78 4.12 -14.83
N ASP A 219 -12.54 4.15 -15.27
CA ASP A 219 -11.94 3.11 -16.11
C ASP A 219 -11.89 1.76 -15.37
N MET A 220 -11.52 1.77 -14.08
CA MET A 220 -11.54 0.58 -13.21
C MET A 220 -12.94 -0.04 -13.09
N LEU A 221 -13.99 0.77 -13.23
CA LEU A 221 -15.40 0.37 -13.20
C LEU A 221 -16.00 0.22 -14.61
N GLY A 222 -15.17 0.00 -15.62
CA GLY A 222 -15.63 -0.30 -16.98
C GLY A 222 -16.40 0.86 -17.63
N GLY A 223 -16.17 2.10 -17.20
CA GLY A 223 -16.89 3.28 -17.66
C GLY A 223 -18.18 3.58 -16.87
N ASP A 224 -18.54 2.80 -15.85
CA ASP A 224 -19.74 3.03 -15.06
C ASP A 224 -19.56 4.22 -14.09
N THR A 225 -19.95 5.39 -14.57
CA THR A 225 -19.85 6.65 -13.80
C THR A 225 -20.75 6.68 -12.57
N ARG A 226 -21.87 5.93 -12.57
CA ARG A 226 -22.77 5.88 -11.41
C ARG A 226 -22.13 5.06 -10.29
N MET A 227 -21.57 3.91 -10.63
CA MET A 227 -20.82 3.10 -9.67
C MET A 227 -19.61 3.86 -9.12
N ALA A 228 -18.91 4.62 -9.97
CA ALA A 228 -17.80 5.46 -9.53
C ALA A 228 -18.23 6.51 -8.49
N LEU A 229 -19.40 7.14 -8.67
CA LEU A 229 -19.95 8.08 -7.70
C LEU A 229 -20.31 7.39 -6.37
N ASP A 230 -20.91 6.18 -6.40
CA ASP A 230 -21.24 5.43 -5.19
C ASP A 230 -19.96 5.07 -4.40
N VAL A 231 -18.88 4.70 -5.09
CA VAL A 231 -17.57 4.46 -4.48
C VAL A 231 -16.99 5.76 -3.91
N MET A 232 -17.02 6.85 -4.65
CA MET A 232 -16.58 8.16 -4.15
C MET A 232 -17.35 8.59 -2.90
N LEU A 233 -18.66 8.37 -2.85
CA LEU A 233 -19.49 8.70 -1.69
C LEU A 233 -19.10 7.89 -0.46
N PHE A 234 -18.71 6.63 -0.61
CA PHE A 234 -18.18 5.83 0.50
C PHE A 234 -16.94 6.48 1.12
N PHE A 235 -15.92 6.78 0.31
CA PHE A 235 -14.69 7.41 0.79
C PHE A 235 -14.91 8.84 1.29
N ASN A 236 -15.80 9.60 0.65
CA ASN A 236 -16.12 10.96 1.06
C ASN A 236 -16.77 11.01 2.45
N ARG A 237 -17.76 10.15 2.70
CA ARG A 237 -18.43 10.09 4.02
C ARG A 237 -17.48 9.67 5.14
N ARG A 238 -16.49 8.84 4.83
CA ARG A 238 -15.59 8.26 5.83
C ARG A 238 -14.33 9.09 6.07
N TYR A 239 -13.78 9.70 5.02
CA TYR A 239 -12.46 10.34 5.04
C TYR A 239 -12.44 11.78 4.51
N GLY A 240 -13.55 12.27 3.94
CA GLY A 240 -13.64 13.64 3.43
C GLY A 240 -12.85 13.91 2.14
N ILE A 241 -12.51 12.86 1.39
CA ILE A 241 -11.81 12.93 0.09
C ILE A 241 -12.77 12.83 -1.11
#